data_AF-A0A671PBN2-F1
#
_entry.id   AF-A0A671PBN2-F1
#
_cell.length_a   1.000
_cell.length_b   1.000
_cell.length_c   1.000
_cell.angle_alpha   90.00
_cell.angle_beta   90.00
_cell.angle_gamma   90.00
#
_symmetry.space_group_name_H-M   'P 1'
#
loop_
_entity.id
_entity.type
_entity.pdbx_description
1 polymer ?
#
loop_
_entity_poly.entity_id
_entity_poly.type
_entity_poly.pdbx_seq_one_letter_code
_entity_poly.pdbx_strand_id
1 'polypeptide(L)'
;GPYYRLSRKLKNEKTFCLSLSCLQYVTKLLCLVSVYSGDIKWLPIGNQADVFADAKIGPVHGDILLAQLRPGQELDIVMHCVKGIGKDHAKFSPVATASYRLLPEITLLQTIEGEQAERLKRCFSPGVIEIQNVNGRKVAKVVDSRLDTCSREVLRHDDLKNLVKLGRVRDYFIFSVESTGILPPDVLVTEAINVLISKCQKFLTELDMAEMD
;
A
#
# COMPACT_ATOMS: atom_id res chain seq x y z
N GLY A 1 9.75 -25.23 35.42
CA GLY A 1 11.17 -25.18 35.82
C GLY A 1 11.73 -23.81 35.51
N PRO A 2 12.69 -23.27 36.27
CA PRO A 2 13.16 -21.90 36.07
C PRO A 2 14.09 -21.88 34.84
N TYR A 3 13.61 -21.34 33.72
CA TYR A 3 14.46 -21.13 32.55
C TYR A 3 15.28 -19.87 32.73
N TYR A 4 16.60 -20.05 32.74
CA TYR A 4 17.60 -18.99 32.75
C TYR A 4 17.44 -18.12 31.49
N ARG A 5 16.96 -16.89 31.69
CA ARG A 5 16.83 -15.87 30.64
C ARG A 5 18.22 -15.29 30.33
N LEU A 6 18.92 -15.88 29.36
CA LEU A 6 20.15 -15.33 28.80
C LEU A 6 19.81 -14.11 27.93
N SER A 7 19.57 -12.96 28.56
CA SER A 7 19.45 -11.67 27.88
C SER A 7 20.84 -11.21 27.44
N ARG A 8 21.31 -11.66 26.27
CA ARG A 8 22.43 -10.99 25.60
C ARG A 8 21.95 -9.62 25.13
N LYS A 9 22.38 -8.58 25.85
CA LYS A 9 22.25 -7.17 25.47
C LYS A 9 22.93 -6.97 24.10
N LEU A 10 22.16 -6.91 23.03
CA LEU A 10 22.60 -6.31 21.77
C LEU A 10 22.55 -4.79 21.93
N LYS A 11 23.60 -4.24 22.56
CA LYS A 11 23.95 -2.82 22.45
C LYS A 11 24.60 -2.62 21.08
N ASN A 12 23.82 -2.36 20.05
CA ASN A 12 24.33 -1.73 18.83
C ASN A 12 23.34 -0.64 18.40
N GLU A 13 23.83 0.60 18.34
CA GLU A 13 23.11 1.88 18.26
C GLU A 13 22.24 2.11 17.02
N LYS A 14 22.00 1.09 16.18
CA LYS A 14 21.20 1.21 14.96
C LYS A 14 20.08 0.19 14.82
N THR A 15 19.89 -0.67 15.83
CA THR A 15 18.86 -1.70 15.83
C THR A 15 17.87 -1.42 16.94
N PHE A 16 16.75 -0.79 16.60
CA PHE A 16 15.61 -0.72 17.50
C PHE A 16 15.04 -2.14 17.62
N CYS A 17 15.38 -2.85 18.70
CA CYS A 17 14.92 -4.21 18.96
C CYS A 17 13.71 -4.14 19.90
N LEU A 18 12.57 -4.61 19.42
CA LEU A 18 11.39 -4.84 20.26
C LEU A 18 11.28 -6.34 20.52
N SER A 19 11.21 -6.72 21.80
CA SER A 19 10.86 -8.07 22.18
C SER A 19 9.35 -8.20 22.28
N LEU A 20 8.81 -9.23 21.65
CA LEU A 20 7.41 -9.59 21.73
C LEU A 20 7.29 -11.05 22.19
N SER A 21 6.30 -11.36 23.01
CA SER A 21 6.03 -12.74 23.45
C SER A 21 4.57 -13.15 23.26
N CYS A 22 4.35 -14.42 22.95
CA CYS A 22 3.04 -15.07 22.95
C CYS A 22 3.17 -16.40 23.70
N LEU A 23 2.29 -16.63 24.69
CA LEU A 23 2.20 -17.87 25.47
C LEU A 23 0.73 -18.30 25.48
N GLN A 24 0.43 -19.49 24.94
CA GLN A 24 -0.94 -20.02 24.93
C GLN A 24 -0.96 -21.51 25.32
N TYR A 25 -1.87 -21.88 26.23
CA TYR A 25 -2.02 -23.24 26.74
C TYR A 25 -3.47 -23.74 26.58
N VAL A 26 -3.64 -24.99 26.14
CA VAL A 26 -4.95 -25.62 25.96
C VAL A 26 -5.18 -26.73 26.98
N THR A 27 -5.97 -26.46 28.02
CA THR A 27 -6.34 -27.44 29.09
C THR A 27 -7.53 -28.35 28.75
N LYS A 28 -8.41 -27.98 27.80
CA LYS A 28 -9.67 -28.70 27.56
C LYS A 28 -9.59 -29.67 26.38
N LEU A 29 -9.95 -30.94 26.62
CA LEU A 29 -9.77 -32.11 25.74
C LEU A 29 -10.41 -32.06 24.33
N LEU A 30 -11.23 -31.06 24.01
CA LEU A 30 -12.03 -31.00 22.77
C LEU A 30 -12.05 -29.63 22.06
N CYS A 31 -11.33 -28.62 22.55
CA CYS A 31 -11.37 -27.28 21.95
C CYS A 31 -10.14 -27.01 21.08
N LEU A 32 -10.37 -26.61 19.83
CA LEU A 32 -9.35 -25.97 19.00
C LEU A 32 -9.16 -24.54 19.52
N VAL A 33 -7.91 -24.11 19.72
CA VAL A 33 -7.59 -22.73 20.12
C VAL A 33 -6.87 -22.04 18.98
N SER A 34 -7.45 -20.94 18.50
CA SER A 34 -6.82 -20.04 17.53
C SER A 34 -5.95 -19.03 18.26
N VAL A 35 -4.71 -18.88 17.80
CA VAL A 35 -3.76 -17.85 18.25
C VAL A 35 -3.73 -16.76 17.19
N TYR A 36 -4.01 -15.52 17.59
CA TYR A 36 -4.08 -14.36 16.71
C TYR A 36 -2.90 -13.41 16.97
N SER A 37 -2.66 -12.50 16.02
CA SER A 37 -1.68 -11.43 16.20
C SER A 37 -1.95 -10.58 17.44
N GLY A 38 -3.20 -10.37 17.83
CA GLY A 38 -3.56 -9.66 19.06
C GLY A 38 -3.03 -10.29 20.35
N ASP A 39 -2.66 -11.58 20.33
CA ASP A 39 -2.07 -12.29 21.48
C ASP A 39 -0.59 -11.94 21.69
N ILE A 40 0.02 -11.22 20.74
CA ILE A 40 1.40 -10.76 20.82
C ILE A 40 1.52 -9.58 21.80
N LYS A 41 2.34 -9.76 22.84
CA LYS A 41 2.56 -8.74 23.88
C LYS A 41 3.93 -8.11 23.78
N TRP A 42 3.99 -6.79 23.85
CA TRP A 42 5.23 -6.03 23.92
C TRP A 42 5.94 -6.22 25.26
N LEU A 43 7.23 -6.55 25.20
CA LEU A 43 8.14 -6.65 26.32
C LEU A 43 9.17 -5.52 26.23
N PRO A 44 9.01 -4.43 27.00
CA PRO A 44 9.95 -3.30 26.96
C PRO A 44 11.34 -3.72 27.45
N ILE A 45 12.38 -3.18 26.79
CA ILE A 45 13.79 -3.38 27.18
C ILE A 45 14.40 -2.04 27.58
N GLY A 46 15.04 -1.99 28.75
CA GLY A 46 15.70 -0.77 29.24
C GLY A 46 14.70 0.34 29.53
N ASN A 47 14.94 1.54 28.99
CA ASN A 47 14.09 2.73 29.17
C ASN A 47 12.98 2.86 28.11
N GLN A 48 12.75 1.84 27.28
CA GLN A 48 11.70 1.90 26.25
C GLN A 48 10.30 2.08 26.85
N ALA A 49 10.05 1.55 28.05
CA ALA A 49 8.77 1.73 28.74
C ALA A 49 8.44 3.23 28.96
N ASP A 50 9.46 4.04 29.27
CA ASP A 50 9.31 5.47 29.52
C ASP A 50 9.20 6.25 28.20
N VAL A 51 10.05 5.92 27.20
CA VAL A 51 10.08 6.61 25.90
C VAL A 51 8.80 6.39 25.10
N PHE A 52 8.16 5.23 25.26
CA PHE A 52 6.97 4.82 24.50
C PHE A 52 5.73 4.68 25.39
N ALA A 53 5.70 5.36 26.54
CA ALA A 53 4.58 5.27 27.49
C ALA A 53 3.22 5.58 26.83
N ASP A 54 3.20 6.54 25.91
CA ASP A 54 2.00 6.97 25.18
C ASP A 54 1.76 6.20 23.87
N ALA A 55 2.68 5.31 23.48
CA ALA A 55 2.63 4.60 22.21
C ALA A 55 2.07 3.18 22.37
N LYS A 56 1.07 2.85 21.55
CA LYS A 56 0.55 1.48 21.47
C LYS A 56 1.48 0.61 20.61
N ILE A 57 2.48 -0.01 21.23
CA ILE A 57 3.39 -0.94 20.56
C ILE A 57 2.76 -2.33 20.46
N GLY A 58 2.56 -2.79 19.24
CA GLY A 58 1.99 -4.10 18.94
C GLY A 58 1.76 -4.28 17.44
N PRO A 59 1.15 -5.39 17.03
CA PRO A 59 0.75 -5.56 15.63
C PRO A 59 -0.35 -4.56 15.25
N VAL A 60 -0.32 -4.12 13.99
CA VAL A 60 -1.30 -3.18 13.43
C VAL A 60 -2.71 -3.81 13.42
N HIS A 61 -2.79 -5.05 12.93
CA HIS A 61 -4.03 -5.83 12.86
C HIS A 61 -4.00 -6.90 13.94
N GLY A 62 -5.02 -6.98 14.79
CA GLY A 62 -5.09 -7.89 15.94
C GLY A 62 -5.73 -9.24 15.65
N ASP A 63 -6.25 -9.44 14.45
CA ASP A 63 -7.10 -10.55 14.02
C ASP A 63 -6.43 -11.46 12.98
N ILE A 64 -5.13 -11.27 12.72
CA ILE A 64 -4.38 -12.16 11.84
C ILE A 64 -4.18 -13.49 12.56
N LEU A 65 -4.79 -14.56 12.05
CA LEU A 65 -4.58 -15.90 12.57
C LEU A 65 -3.14 -16.33 12.34
N LEU A 66 -2.43 -16.67 13.42
CA LEU A 66 -1.03 -17.13 13.37
C LEU A 66 -0.93 -18.64 13.43
N ALA A 67 -1.68 -19.26 14.33
CA ALA A 67 -1.63 -20.70 14.56
C ALA A 67 -2.97 -21.22 15.10
N GLN A 68 -3.22 -22.51 14.91
CA GLN A 68 -4.31 -23.24 15.55
C GLN A 68 -3.73 -24.41 16.33
N LEU A 69 -4.04 -24.46 17.63
CA LEU A 69 -3.50 -25.43 18.57
C LEU A 69 -4.57 -26.45 18.97
N ARG A 70 -4.13 -27.71 19.13
CA ARG A 70 -4.91 -28.78 19.74
C ARG A 70 -4.53 -28.97 21.22
N PRO A 71 -5.37 -29.67 22.01
CA PRO A 71 -5.05 -29.97 23.41
C PRO A 71 -3.68 -30.65 23.55
N GLY A 72 -2.86 -30.15 24.47
CA GLY A 72 -1.48 -30.61 24.68
C GLY A 72 -0.40 -29.92 23.85
N GLN A 73 -0.77 -29.04 22.90
CA GLN A 73 0.18 -28.18 22.19
C GLN A 73 0.35 -26.83 22.88
N GLU A 74 1.56 -26.29 22.83
CA GLU A 74 1.94 -25.01 23.40
C GLU A 74 2.78 -24.21 22.39
N LEU A 75 2.62 -22.89 22.42
CA LEU A 75 3.42 -21.96 21.64
C LEU A 75 4.06 -20.95 22.60
N ASP A 76 5.39 -20.96 22.68
CA ASP A 76 6.20 -19.97 23.39
C ASP A 76 7.25 -19.42 22.43
N ILE A 77 7.10 -18.14 22.07
CA ILE A 77 7.95 -17.48 21.06
C ILE A 77 8.38 -16.11 21.60
N VAL A 78 9.68 -15.81 21.42
CA VAL A 78 10.22 -14.45 21.54
C VAL A 78 10.59 -13.93 20.16
N MET A 79 10.03 -12.79 19.76
CA MET A 79 10.28 -12.15 18.47
C MET A 79 11.08 -10.87 18.65
N HIS A 80 12.05 -10.63 17.76
CA HIS A 80 12.85 -9.40 17.71
C HIS A 80 12.49 -8.61 16.45
N CYS A 81 11.81 -7.47 16.60
CA CYS A 81 11.55 -6.57 15.49
C CYS A 81 12.77 -5.69 15.24
N VAL A 82 13.15 -5.49 13.97
CA VAL A 82 14.27 -4.63 13.57
C VAL A 82 13.85 -3.73 12.41
N LYS A 83 14.50 -2.58 12.26
CA LYS A 83 14.32 -1.70 11.09
C LYS A 83 15.00 -2.34 9.86
N GLY A 84 14.31 -2.34 8.74
CA GLY A 84 14.82 -2.83 7.45
C GLY A 84 14.19 -2.08 6.29
N ILE A 85 14.64 -2.38 5.06
CA ILE A 85 14.10 -1.79 3.83
C ILE A 85 13.44 -2.87 2.94
N GLY A 86 12.44 -2.48 2.17
CA GLY A 86 11.72 -3.38 1.26
C GLY A 86 12.60 -4.04 0.19
N LYS A 87 13.75 -3.43 -0.15
CA LYS A 87 14.76 -4.02 -1.04
C LYS A 87 15.38 -5.29 -0.46
N ASP A 88 15.57 -5.34 0.86
CA ASP A 88 16.17 -6.49 1.54
C ASP A 88 15.16 -7.63 1.67
N HIS A 89 13.92 -7.31 2.00
CA HIS A 89 12.84 -8.29 2.08
C HIS A 89 11.45 -7.62 1.98
N ALA A 90 10.51 -8.28 1.29
CA ALA A 90 9.16 -7.76 1.04
C ALA A 90 8.38 -7.42 2.33
N LYS A 91 8.63 -8.14 3.44
CA LYS A 91 8.04 -7.87 4.78
C LYS A 91 8.31 -6.46 5.32
N PHE A 92 9.32 -5.76 4.80
CA PHE A 92 9.64 -4.38 5.16
C PHE A 92 9.01 -3.36 4.21
N SER A 93 8.23 -3.79 3.21
CA SER A 93 7.43 -2.88 2.39
C SER A 93 6.35 -2.23 3.27
N PRO A 94 6.32 -0.89 3.39
CA PRO A 94 5.30 -0.21 4.20
C PRO A 94 3.94 -0.13 3.49
N VAL A 95 3.90 -0.39 2.19
CA VAL A 95 2.71 -0.30 1.34
C VAL A 95 2.23 -1.69 0.93
N ALA A 96 0.90 -1.84 0.83
CA ALA A 96 0.27 -2.98 0.18
C ALA A 96 0.49 -2.89 -1.33
N THR A 97 0.13 -1.74 -1.91
CA THR A 97 0.47 -1.39 -3.29
C THR A 97 0.74 0.11 -3.39
N ALA A 98 1.76 0.45 -4.16
CA ALA A 98 2.02 1.81 -4.60
C ALA A 98 2.18 1.78 -6.11
N SER A 99 1.28 2.44 -6.80
CA SER A 99 1.25 2.46 -8.26
C SER A 99 0.78 3.81 -8.77
N TYR A 100 0.99 4.05 -10.06
CA TYR A 100 0.44 5.21 -10.73
C TYR A 100 -0.08 4.80 -12.10
N ARG A 101 -0.98 5.62 -12.63
CA ARG A 101 -1.37 5.61 -14.04
C ARG A 101 -1.44 7.04 -14.56
N LEU A 102 -1.30 7.19 -15.87
CA LEU A 102 -1.52 8.47 -16.51
C LEU A 102 -3.02 8.75 -16.64
N LEU A 103 -3.40 10.02 -16.63
CA LEU A 103 -4.78 10.43 -16.90
C LEU A 103 -5.18 9.99 -18.32
N PRO A 104 -6.24 9.19 -18.48
CA PRO A 104 -6.76 8.87 -19.80
C PRO A 104 -7.25 10.13 -20.50
N GLU A 105 -6.96 10.23 -21.79
CA GLU A 105 -7.42 11.30 -22.66
C GLU A 105 -8.33 10.69 -23.72
N ILE A 106 -9.59 11.11 -23.76
CA ILE A 106 -10.58 10.62 -24.73
C ILE A 106 -11.01 11.83 -25.55
N THR A 107 -10.69 11.82 -26.84
CA THR A 107 -11.08 12.87 -27.78
C THR A 107 -12.09 12.32 -28.76
N LEU A 108 -13.28 12.93 -28.81
CA LEU A 108 -14.26 12.65 -29.86
C LEU A 108 -13.89 13.50 -31.09
N LEU A 109 -13.59 12.83 -32.20
CA LEU A 109 -13.17 13.49 -33.45
C LEU A 109 -14.37 14.10 -34.20
N GLN A 110 -15.57 13.57 -33.95
CA GLN A 110 -16.83 14.02 -34.54
C GLN A 110 -17.94 13.99 -33.48
N THR A 111 -19.04 14.69 -33.75
CA THR A 111 -20.24 14.66 -32.92
C THR A 111 -20.91 13.29 -33.08
N ILE A 112 -21.04 12.55 -31.97
CA ILE A 112 -21.67 11.22 -31.95
C ILE A 112 -23.07 11.38 -31.35
N GLU A 113 -24.10 11.04 -32.14
CA GLU A 113 -25.50 11.27 -31.79
C GLU A 113 -26.33 9.97 -31.77
N GLY A 114 -27.50 10.02 -31.13
CA GLY A 114 -28.52 8.97 -31.23
C GLY A 114 -28.09 7.62 -30.64
N GLU A 115 -28.32 6.53 -31.39
CA GLU A 115 -27.98 5.17 -30.95
C GLU A 115 -26.46 4.97 -30.80
N GLN A 116 -25.66 5.64 -31.65
CA GLN A 116 -24.20 5.58 -31.54
C GLN A 116 -23.70 6.18 -30.24
N ALA A 117 -24.34 7.24 -29.73
CA ALA A 117 -24.01 7.84 -28.44
C ALA A 117 -24.31 6.89 -27.27
N GLU A 118 -25.43 6.17 -27.31
CA GLU A 118 -25.80 5.15 -26.32
C GLU A 118 -24.83 3.96 -26.36
N ARG A 119 -24.41 3.54 -27.56
CA ARG A 119 -23.42 2.47 -27.74
C ARG A 119 -22.05 2.91 -27.23
N LEU A 120 -21.61 4.11 -27.59
CA LEU A 120 -20.36 4.69 -27.11
C LEU A 120 -20.32 4.72 -25.59
N LYS A 121 -21.39 5.15 -24.93
CA LYS A 121 -21.50 5.16 -23.47
C LYS A 121 -21.28 3.78 -22.85
N ARG A 122 -21.74 2.70 -23.50
CA ARG A 122 -21.54 1.32 -23.02
C ARG A 122 -20.12 0.80 -23.21
N CYS A 123 -19.33 1.40 -24.10
CA CYS A 123 -17.93 1.01 -24.33
C CYS A 123 -16.97 1.50 -23.23
N PHE A 124 -17.39 2.44 -22.38
CA PHE A 124 -16.57 3.03 -21.33
C PHE A 124 -17.11 2.72 -19.93
N SER A 125 -16.27 2.95 -18.91
CA SER A 125 -16.69 2.85 -17.51
C SER A 125 -17.88 3.80 -17.23
N PRO A 126 -18.78 3.45 -16.30
CA PRO A 126 -19.85 4.35 -15.85
C PRO A 126 -19.28 5.70 -15.39
N GLY A 127 -19.91 6.80 -15.84
CA GLY A 127 -19.50 8.17 -15.50
C GLY A 127 -18.46 8.80 -16.44
N VAL A 128 -17.84 8.03 -17.35
CA VAL A 128 -16.86 8.58 -18.32
C VAL A 128 -17.55 9.37 -19.43
N ILE A 129 -18.59 8.78 -20.02
CA ILE A 129 -19.39 9.37 -21.09
C ILE A 129 -20.81 9.61 -20.58
N GLU A 130 -21.31 10.82 -20.78
CA GLU A 130 -22.72 11.16 -20.59
C GLU A 130 -23.37 11.54 -21.91
N ILE A 131 -24.70 11.44 -21.94
CA ILE A 131 -25.51 11.81 -23.09
C ILE A 131 -26.28 13.07 -22.72
N GLN A 132 -26.05 14.12 -23.49
CA GLN A 132 -26.70 15.40 -23.31
C GLN A 132 -27.72 15.61 -24.41
N ASN A 133 -28.86 16.21 -24.07
CA ASN A 133 -29.86 16.61 -25.05
C ASN A 133 -29.53 18.02 -25.56
N VAL A 134 -29.03 18.12 -26.79
CA VAL A 134 -28.73 19.39 -27.47
C VAL A 134 -29.67 19.51 -28.65
N ASN A 135 -30.51 20.56 -28.66
CA ASN A 135 -31.48 20.82 -29.73
C ASN A 135 -32.40 19.62 -30.06
N GLY A 136 -32.83 18.88 -29.02
CA GLY A 136 -33.67 17.69 -29.17
C GLY A 136 -32.92 16.42 -29.62
N ARG A 137 -31.58 16.48 -29.76
CA ARG A 137 -30.73 15.34 -30.12
C ARG A 137 -29.90 14.86 -28.95
N LYS A 138 -29.78 13.54 -28.81
CA LYS A 138 -28.91 12.89 -27.83
C LYS A 138 -27.47 12.90 -28.33
N VAL A 139 -26.59 13.65 -27.69
CA VAL A 139 -25.17 13.81 -28.06
C VAL A 139 -24.27 13.27 -26.96
N ALA A 140 -23.27 12.46 -27.30
CA ALA A 140 -22.29 11.97 -26.33
C ALA A 140 -21.25 13.05 -25.98
N LYS A 141 -20.92 13.16 -24.70
CA LYS A 141 -19.88 14.04 -24.18
C LYS A 141 -19.01 13.29 -23.18
N VAL A 142 -17.70 13.50 -23.27
CA VAL A 142 -16.74 13.05 -22.25
C VAL A 142 -16.87 13.96 -21.03
N VAL A 143 -17.19 13.39 -19.88
CA VAL A 143 -17.40 14.13 -18.61
C VAL A 143 -16.23 13.96 -17.68
N ASP A 144 -15.85 12.71 -17.37
CA ASP A 144 -14.71 12.42 -16.52
C ASP A 144 -13.88 11.26 -17.08
N SER A 145 -12.82 11.59 -17.81
CA SER A 145 -11.89 10.60 -18.34
C SER A 145 -11.05 9.92 -17.25
N ARG A 146 -11.01 10.47 -16.02
CA ARG A 146 -10.29 9.86 -14.90
C ARG A 146 -10.88 8.51 -14.53
N LEU A 147 -12.19 8.32 -14.65
CA LEU A 147 -12.87 7.06 -14.30
C LEU A 147 -12.65 5.94 -15.32
N ASP A 148 -12.07 6.26 -16.48
CA ASP A 148 -11.81 5.27 -17.51
C ASP A 148 -10.73 4.27 -17.08
N THR A 149 -10.99 3.00 -17.37
CA THR A 149 -10.06 1.87 -17.15
C THR A 149 -9.25 1.54 -18.40
N CYS A 150 -9.48 2.27 -19.51
CA CYS A 150 -8.83 2.08 -20.80
C CYS A 150 -9.04 0.67 -21.39
N SER A 151 -10.27 0.15 -21.32
CA SER A 151 -10.66 -1.17 -21.87
C SER A 151 -10.42 -1.30 -23.37
N ARG A 152 -10.44 -0.18 -24.10
CA ARG A 152 -10.38 -0.09 -25.58
C ARG A 152 -11.54 -0.77 -26.30
N GLU A 153 -12.65 -1.03 -25.61
CA GLU A 153 -13.83 -1.69 -26.21
C GLU A 153 -14.36 -0.93 -27.43
N VAL A 154 -14.29 0.41 -27.40
CA VAL A 154 -14.70 1.27 -28.53
C VAL A 154 -14.01 0.94 -29.86
N LEU A 155 -12.79 0.38 -29.83
CA LEU A 155 -12.04 0.03 -31.03
C LEU A 155 -12.56 -1.24 -31.72
N ARG A 156 -13.41 -2.03 -31.04
CA ARG A 156 -14.05 -3.22 -31.61
C ARG A 156 -15.25 -2.90 -32.49
N HIS A 157 -15.77 -1.68 -32.39
CA HIS A 157 -16.93 -1.22 -33.14
C HIS A 157 -16.47 -0.45 -34.38
N ASP A 158 -16.73 -0.99 -35.57
CA ASP A 158 -16.29 -0.40 -36.84
C ASP A 158 -16.87 1.00 -37.10
N ASP A 159 -18.08 1.25 -36.59
CA ASP A 159 -18.78 2.53 -36.66
C ASP A 159 -18.22 3.59 -35.69
N LEU A 160 -17.52 3.18 -34.62
CA LEU A 160 -17.02 4.09 -33.57
C LEU A 160 -15.50 4.25 -33.58
N LYS A 161 -14.74 3.25 -34.05
CA LYS A 161 -13.26 3.20 -33.94
C LYS A 161 -12.56 4.42 -34.55
N ASN A 162 -13.11 4.97 -35.63
CA ASN A 162 -12.56 6.13 -36.33
C ASN A 162 -13.10 7.48 -35.80
N LEU A 163 -14.06 7.45 -34.87
CA LEU A 163 -14.67 8.64 -34.29
C LEU A 163 -14.05 9.03 -32.95
N VAL A 164 -13.21 8.16 -32.38
CA VAL A 164 -12.64 8.33 -31.05
C VAL A 164 -11.14 8.13 -31.08
N LYS A 165 -10.41 9.07 -30.50
CA LYS A 165 -8.98 8.97 -30.24
C LYS A 165 -8.75 8.72 -28.76
N LEU A 166 -8.09 7.61 -28.45
CA LEU A 166 -7.66 7.27 -27.10
C LEU A 166 -6.20 7.66 -26.91
N GLY A 167 -5.93 8.48 -25.90
CA GLY A 167 -4.62 8.99 -25.53
C GLY A 167 -4.41 8.97 -24.02
N ARG A 168 -3.29 9.57 -23.60
CA ARG A 168 -2.94 9.78 -22.20
C ARG A 168 -2.18 11.09 -22.09
N VAL A 169 -2.50 11.86 -21.05
CA VAL A 169 -1.76 13.08 -20.71
C VAL A 169 -0.44 12.66 -20.05
N ARG A 170 0.70 12.94 -20.70
CA ARG A 170 2.02 12.38 -20.35
C ARG A 170 2.57 12.88 -19.02
N ASP A 171 2.23 14.10 -18.65
CA ASP A 171 2.69 14.84 -17.47
C ASP A 171 1.68 14.80 -16.32
N TYR A 172 0.54 14.10 -16.49
CA TYR A 172 -0.47 13.97 -15.46
C TYR A 172 -0.49 12.56 -14.86
N PHE A 173 0.01 12.43 -13.64
CA PHE A 173 0.08 11.17 -12.91
C PHE A 173 -1.01 11.08 -11.83
N ILE A 174 -1.73 9.96 -11.81
CA ILE A 174 -2.68 9.61 -10.77
C ILE A 174 -2.05 8.50 -9.93
N PHE A 175 -1.55 8.86 -8.75
CA PHE A 175 -0.99 7.93 -7.80
C PHE A 175 -2.08 7.26 -6.96
N SER A 176 -1.88 5.99 -6.62
CA SER A 176 -2.63 5.25 -5.61
C SER A 176 -1.62 4.59 -4.67
N VAL A 177 -1.69 4.96 -3.39
CA VAL A 177 -0.78 4.48 -2.34
C VAL A 177 -1.60 3.93 -1.19
N GLU A 178 -1.51 2.61 -0.99
CA GLU A 178 -2.22 1.91 0.06
C GLU A 178 -1.23 1.49 1.14
N SER A 179 -1.36 2.08 2.33
CA SER A 179 -0.53 1.71 3.48
C SER A 179 -0.97 0.37 4.07
N THR A 180 -0.01 -0.38 4.61
CA THR A 180 -0.29 -1.57 5.44
C THR A 180 -0.80 -1.23 6.85
N GLY A 181 -0.78 0.06 7.21
CA GLY A 181 -1.26 0.61 8.49
C GLY A 181 -0.17 0.95 9.50
N ILE A 182 1.11 0.82 9.13
CA ILE A 182 2.26 1.16 9.99
C ILE A 182 2.42 2.69 10.11
N LEU A 183 2.28 3.39 8.99
CA LEU A 183 2.27 4.85 8.89
C LEU A 183 1.17 5.29 7.92
N PRO A 184 0.59 6.49 8.08
CA PRO A 184 -0.41 6.97 7.14
C PRO A 184 0.22 7.26 5.76
N PRO A 185 -0.53 7.10 4.65
CA PRO A 185 0.02 7.19 3.28
C PRO A 185 0.65 8.55 2.92
N ASP A 186 0.16 9.65 3.48
CA ASP A 186 0.70 11.00 3.30
C ASP A 186 2.14 11.10 3.81
N VAL A 187 2.40 10.58 5.01
CA VAL A 187 3.74 10.50 5.58
C VAL A 187 4.65 9.60 4.73
N LEU A 188 4.14 8.48 4.22
CA LEU A 188 4.93 7.57 3.37
C LEU A 188 5.43 8.25 2.09
N VAL A 189 4.59 9.05 1.43
CA VAL A 189 4.97 9.78 0.21
C VAL A 189 6.02 10.85 0.54
N THR A 190 5.84 11.60 1.63
CA THR A 190 6.82 12.61 2.08
C THR A 190 8.18 11.96 2.39
N GLU A 191 8.19 10.84 3.11
CA GLU A 191 9.43 10.10 3.40
C GLU A 191 10.10 9.55 2.14
N ALA A 192 9.33 9.07 1.16
CA ALA A 192 9.87 8.61 -0.11
C ALA A 192 10.60 9.74 -0.88
N ILE A 193 10.03 10.95 -0.87
CA ILE A 193 10.65 12.14 -1.48
C ILE A 193 11.94 12.51 -0.71
N ASN A 194 11.89 12.52 0.62
CA ASN A 194 13.06 12.82 1.46
C ASN A 194 14.21 11.82 1.21
N VAL A 195 13.90 10.54 1.03
CA VAL A 195 14.91 9.52 0.68
C VAL A 195 15.55 9.82 -0.68
N LEU A 196 14.78 10.28 -1.68
CA LEU A 196 15.34 10.66 -2.97
C LEU A 196 16.25 11.89 -2.85
N ILE A 197 15.83 12.91 -2.11
CA ILE A 197 16.64 14.11 -1.83
C ILE A 197 17.96 13.73 -1.13
N SER A 198 17.89 12.90 -0.09
CA SER A 198 19.05 12.45 0.66
C SER A 198 20.05 11.67 -0.20
N LYS A 199 19.56 10.87 -1.17
CA LYS A 199 20.43 10.18 -2.14
C LYS A 199 21.19 11.16 -3.02
N CYS A 200 20.55 12.21 -3.52
CA CYS A 200 21.21 13.24 -4.31
C CYS A 200 22.26 14.00 -3.48
N GLN A 201 21.89 14.41 -2.27
CA GLN A 201 22.80 15.11 -1.35
C GLN A 201 24.04 14.29 -1.03
N LYS A 202 23.88 12.98 -0.83
CA LYS A 202 25.00 12.08 -0.56
C LYS A 202 26.06 12.12 -1.66
N PHE A 203 25.66 12.06 -2.93
CA PHE A 203 26.60 12.11 -4.05
C PHE A 203 27.25 13.48 -4.20
N LEU A 204 26.53 14.57 -3.91
CA LEU A 204 27.13 15.92 -3.90
C LEU A 204 28.24 16.00 -2.86
N THR A 205 28.00 15.53 -1.63
CA THR A 205 29.03 15.51 -0.58
C THR A 205 30.23 14.65 -0.96
N GLU A 206 30.02 13.50 -1.60
CA GLU A 206 31.12 12.65 -2.07
C GLU A 206 31.96 13.33 -3.17
N LEU A 207 31.34 14.13 -4.05
CA LEU A 207 32.05 14.92 -5.06
C LEU A 207 32.86 16.06 -4.42
N ASP A 208 32.25 16.82 -3.50
CA ASP A 208 32.94 17.91 -2.80
C ASP A 208 34.18 17.41 -2.05
N MET A 209 34.09 16.23 -1.41
CA MET A 209 35.22 15.60 -0.73
C MET A 209 36.33 15.21 -1.71
N ALA A 210 35.98 14.72 -2.91
CA ALA A 210 36.96 14.31 -3.91
C ALA A 210 37.67 15.49 -4.59
N GLU A 211 37.06 16.69 -4.62
CA GLU A 211 37.71 17.91 -5.14
C GLU A 211 38.66 18.56 -4.12
N MET A 212 38.56 18.18 -2.84
CA MET A 212 39.44 18.67 -1.76
C MET A 212 40.72 17.84 -1.58
N ASP A 213 40.79 16.64 -2.17
CA ASP A 213 41.95 15.74 -2.17
C ASP A 213 42.82 15.93 -3.44
#